data_AF-A0AAU7GEK1-F1
#
_entry.id   AF-A0AAU7GEK1-F1
#
_cell.length_a   1.000
_cell.length_b   1.000
_cell.length_c   1.000
_cell.angle_alpha   90.00
_cell.angle_beta   90.00
_cell.angle_gamma   90.00
#
_symmetry.space_group_name_H-M   'P 1'
#
loop_
_entity.id
_entity.type
_entity.pdbx_description
1 polymer ?
#
loop_
_entity_poly.entity_id
_entity_poly.type
_entity_poly.pdbx_seq_one_letter_code
_entity_poly.pdbx_strand_id
1 'polypeptide(L)'
;MAASRGASAIGSWALRVLIGVVVLAALLSIGFVLFGVSGETLGRVISTNVALVVFALLVWVDSVIGRYRPDWFELSSLALDAYLLLVWIGVIWFGSYGPGEMVAAFFLGLGTLLWVRAMIGLGDLLRLLWMRWRSQATDAIAIVGLIAIALVAILVTLPAPEPFHDFWDFDYYGRIIGAISIVAGVCFVLVPLWALVSARAQRDAAVAAGYYPPAVPPATGAPYAGAPYGGTPAAATVGAPVSTAPAAPAAPAAAAPAPAPAAPAPEAAAPVAPASAAPAAPAAPTSTAPAAPPFAPVAPVPAAPAPAPASPASVPPAAAAQPPRPLAWPRLLDGRPVPAGANGMPDFAALAPTERLAWPTFMDGTPVPAAPDGSPLYR
;
A
#
# COMPACT_ATOMS: atom_id res chain seq x y z
N MET A 1 13.90 10.32 30.69
CA MET A 1 14.88 9.59 29.85
C MET A 1 14.44 9.68 28.40
N ALA A 2 15.11 10.52 27.61
CA ALA A 2 14.89 10.58 26.17
C ALA A 2 15.46 9.29 25.58
N ALA A 3 14.60 8.40 25.09
CA ALA A 3 15.04 7.25 24.33
C ALA A 3 15.88 7.77 23.16
N SER A 4 17.17 7.41 23.15
CA SER A 4 18.07 7.66 22.04
C SER A 4 17.44 7.01 20.82
N ARG A 5 16.78 7.80 19.96
CA ARG A 5 16.43 7.36 18.62
C ARG A 5 17.73 6.89 18.01
N GLY A 6 17.89 5.57 17.86
CA GLY A 6 19.08 5.00 17.25
C GLY A 6 19.27 5.72 15.93
N ALA A 7 20.38 6.44 15.78
CA ALA A 7 20.75 6.99 14.50
C ALA A 7 20.78 5.80 13.54
N SER A 8 19.86 5.76 12.58
CA SER A 8 19.82 4.66 11.62
C SER A 8 21.21 4.58 10.99
N ALA A 9 21.84 3.40 11.07
CA ALA A 9 23.17 3.19 10.50
C ALA A 9 23.21 3.62 9.02
N ILE A 10 22.05 3.50 8.36
CA ILE A 10 21.78 3.89 6.98
C ILE A 10 21.95 5.41 6.76
N GLY A 11 21.49 6.28 7.66
CA GLY A 11 21.60 7.73 7.48
C GLY A 11 23.04 8.22 7.39
N SER A 12 23.96 7.60 8.14
CA SER A 12 25.38 7.91 8.06
C SER A 12 26.04 7.36 6.78
N TRP A 13 25.51 6.26 6.25
CA TRP A 13 26.05 5.60 5.06
C TRP A 13 25.57 6.28 3.77
N ALA A 14 24.30 6.67 3.70
CA ALA A 14 23.72 7.42 2.58
C ALA A 14 24.48 8.73 2.32
N LEU A 15 24.84 9.46 3.39
CA LEU A 15 25.64 10.68 3.26
C LEU A 15 27.02 10.40 2.64
N ARG A 16 27.67 9.29 3.02
CA ARG A 16 28.98 8.90 2.48
C ARG A 16 28.89 8.51 1.01
N VAL A 17 27.84 7.77 0.62
CA VAL A 17 27.58 7.43 -0.78
C VAL A 17 27.32 8.68 -1.60
N LEU A 18 26.49 9.61 -1.11
CA LEU A 18 26.22 10.90 -1.75
C LEU A 18 27.52 11.67 -2.01
N ILE A 19 28.36 11.81 -0.98
CA ILE A 19 29.67 12.48 -1.10
C ILE A 19 30.54 11.77 -2.13
N GLY A 20 30.62 10.43 -2.09
CA GLY A 20 31.40 9.65 -3.04
C GLY A 20 30.97 9.83 -4.49
N VAL A 21 29.65 9.83 -4.74
CA VAL A 21 29.07 10.07 -6.09
C VAL A 21 29.37 11.49 -6.58
N VAL A 22 29.23 12.51 -5.72
CA VAL A 22 29.53 13.91 -6.08
C VAL A 22 31.01 14.09 -6.42
N VAL A 23 31.91 13.50 -5.62
CA VAL A 23 33.36 13.54 -5.89
C VAL A 23 33.68 12.83 -7.20
N LEU A 24 33.11 11.65 -7.44
CA LEU A 24 33.31 10.90 -8.68
C LEU A 24 32.84 11.72 -9.89
N ALA A 25 31.64 12.32 -9.82
CA ALA A 25 31.09 13.18 -10.88
C ALA A 25 32.01 14.37 -11.18
N ALA A 26 32.53 15.03 -10.13
CA ALA A 26 33.47 16.15 -10.28
C ALA A 26 34.77 15.72 -10.95
N LEU A 27 35.36 14.60 -10.54
CA LEU A 27 36.59 14.06 -11.14
C LEU A 27 36.38 13.67 -12.60
N LEU A 28 35.25 13.03 -12.91
CA LEU A 28 34.87 12.67 -14.28
C LEU A 28 34.77 13.94 -15.15
N SER A 29 34.08 14.97 -14.65
CA SER A 29 33.95 16.26 -15.33
C SER A 29 35.31 16.91 -15.62
N ILE A 30 36.22 16.91 -14.64
CA ILE A 30 37.57 17.47 -14.81
C ILE A 30 38.35 16.71 -15.89
N GLY A 31 38.31 15.38 -15.87
CA GLY A 31 38.97 14.55 -16.90
C GLY A 31 38.50 14.91 -18.30
N PHE A 32 37.19 15.02 -18.51
CA PHE A 32 36.65 15.35 -19.83
C PHE A 32 36.99 16.76 -20.32
N VAL A 33 37.03 17.74 -19.41
CA VAL A 33 37.47 19.11 -19.75
C VAL A 33 38.94 19.12 -20.19
N LEU A 34 39.79 18.33 -19.54
CA LEU A 34 41.22 18.27 -19.83
C LEU A 34 41.55 17.54 -21.13
N PHE A 35 40.78 16.51 -21.50
CA PHE A 35 41.08 15.67 -22.67
C PHE A 35 40.37 16.09 -23.96
N GLY A 36 39.65 17.22 -23.97
CA GLY A 36 39.24 17.92 -25.20
C GLY A 36 38.55 17.01 -26.23
N VAL A 37 37.46 16.36 -25.82
CA VAL A 37 36.76 15.41 -26.69
C VAL A 37 35.75 16.14 -27.58
N SER A 38 35.52 15.62 -28.78
CA SER A 38 34.63 16.18 -29.82
C SER A 38 33.24 16.58 -29.28
N GLY A 39 32.55 17.49 -29.97
CA GLY A 39 31.29 18.08 -29.51
C GLY A 39 30.19 17.05 -29.14
N GLU A 40 30.19 15.87 -29.77
CA GLU A 40 29.27 14.78 -29.42
C GLU A 40 29.59 14.17 -28.05
N THR A 41 30.88 13.92 -27.76
CA THR A 41 31.29 13.38 -26.46
C THR A 41 31.05 14.39 -25.35
N LEU A 42 31.29 15.69 -25.59
CA LEU A 42 31.00 16.74 -24.62
C LEU A 42 29.52 16.72 -24.20
N GLY A 43 28.61 16.57 -25.16
CA GLY A 43 27.18 16.45 -24.89
C GLY A 43 26.83 15.28 -23.98
N ARG A 44 27.34 14.07 -24.29
CA ARG A 44 27.11 12.86 -23.47
C ARG A 44 27.63 13.01 -22.05
N VAL A 45 28.77 13.67 -21.87
CA VAL A 45 29.37 13.94 -20.56
C VAL A 45 28.53 14.91 -19.74
N ILE A 46 28.10 16.02 -20.35
CA ILE A 46 27.23 16.99 -19.68
C ILE A 46 25.93 16.30 -19.23
N SER A 47 25.28 15.53 -20.10
CA SER A 47 24.08 14.77 -19.75
C SER A 47 24.32 13.76 -18.62
N THR A 48 25.47 13.07 -18.63
CA THR A 48 25.85 12.13 -17.55
C THR A 48 26.02 12.87 -16.21
N ASN A 49 26.69 14.02 -16.20
CA ASN A 49 26.85 14.82 -14.98
C ASN A 49 25.49 15.30 -14.44
N VAL A 50 24.61 15.79 -15.32
CA VAL A 50 23.27 16.21 -14.91
C VAL A 50 22.48 15.01 -14.36
N ALA A 51 22.59 13.83 -14.98
CA ALA A 51 21.96 12.61 -14.46
C ALA A 51 22.45 12.25 -13.05
N LEU A 52 23.75 12.37 -12.78
CA LEU A 52 24.32 12.16 -11.45
C LEU A 52 23.82 13.18 -10.43
N VAL A 53 23.68 14.46 -10.81
CA VAL A 53 23.11 15.51 -9.93
C VAL A 53 21.65 15.22 -9.62
N VAL A 54 20.85 14.85 -10.63
CA VAL A 54 19.44 14.46 -10.45
C VAL A 54 19.32 13.26 -9.51
N PHE A 55 20.13 12.21 -9.73
CA PHE A 55 20.20 11.06 -8.84
C PHE A 55 20.55 11.45 -7.39
N ALA A 56 21.56 12.30 -7.20
CA ALA A 56 21.94 12.79 -5.88
C ALA A 56 20.78 13.55 -5.19
N LEU A 57 20.04 14.38 -5.94
CA LEU A 57 18.86 15.07 -5.43
C LEU A 57 17.72 14.10 -5.05
N LEU A 58 17.50 13.04 -5.85
CA LEU A 58 16.49 12.03 -5.56
C LEU A 58 16.81 11.22 -4.31
N VAL A 59 18.07 10.78 -4.17
CA VAL A 59 18.58 10.12 -2.95
C VAL A 59 18.44 11.05 -1.75
N TRP A 60 18.73 12.34 -1.91
CA TRP A 60 18.51 13.33 -0.85
C TRP A 60 17.03 13.44 -0.48
N VAL A 61 16.12 13.55 -1.45
CA VAL A 61 14.67 13.56 -1.20
C VAL A 61 14.22 12.27 -0.48
N ASP A 62 14.75 11.11 -0.89
CA ASP A 62 14.49 9.83 -0.24
C ASP A 62 14.96 9.81 1.22
N SER A 63 16.12 10.38 1.52
CA SER A 63 16.62 10.44 2.90
C SER A 63 15.74 11.33 3.80
N VAL A 64 15.07 12.33 3.23
CA VAL A 64 14.15 13.21 3.96
C VAL A 64 12.81 12.50 4.21
N ILE A 65 12.26 11.86 3.18
CA ILE A 65 10.97 11.16 3.25
C ILE A 65 11.09 9.83 4.02
N GLY A 66 12.22 9.14 3.89
CA GLY A 66 12.51 7.82 4.44
C GLY A 66 12.42 7.75 5.96
N ARG A 67 12.56 8.89 6.65
CA ARG A 67 12.38 9.00 8.11
C ARG A 67 11.01 8.55 8.60
N TYR A 68 10.01 8.52 7.73
CA TYR A 68 8.64 8.11 8.03
C TYR A 68 8.28 6.74 7.44
N ARG A 69 9.22 6.08 6.74
CA ARG A 69 8.98 4.83 6.01
C ARG A 69 9.80 3.69 6.63
N PRO A 70 9.37 2.43 6.43
CA PRO A 70 10.12 1.27 6.93
C PRO A 70 11.43 1.08 6.17
N ASP A 71 12.46 0.60 6.86
CA ASP A 71 13.84 0.48 6.36
C ASP A 71 13.97 -0.27 5.03
N TRP A 72 13.14 -1.28 4.79
CA TRP A 72 13.17 -2.03 3.52
C TRP A 72 12.79 -1.15 2.31
N PHE A 73 11.94 -0.14 2.51
CA PHE A 73 11.52 0.77 1.44
C PHE A 73 12.70 1.66 1.01
N GLU A 74 13.51 2.12 1.97
CA GLU A 74 14.70 2.92 1.70
C GLU A 74 15.69 2.16 0.81
N LEU A 75 15.93 0.87 1.12
CA LEU A 75 16.82 0.02 0.32
C LEU A 75 16.25 -0.24 -1.08
N SER A 76 14.97 -0.61 -1.19
CA SER A 76 14.34 -0.86 -2.49
C SER A 76 14.32 0.40 -3.37
N SER A 77 14.06 1.56 -2.76
CA SER A 77 14.04 2.85 -3.46
C SER A 77 15.42 3.22 -3.98
N LEU A 78 16.45 3.10 -3.14
CA LEU A 78 17.83 3.36 -3.52
C LEU A 78 18.32 2.39 -4.62
N ALA A 79 17.97 1.11 -4.53
CA ALA A 79 18.31 0.11 -5.55
C ALA A 79 17.64 0.42 -6.89
N LEU A 80 16.38 0.87 -6.87
CA LEU A 80 15.63 1.24 -8.06
C LEU A 80 16.17 2.53 -8.68
N ASP A 81 16.46 3.55 -7.88
CA ASP A 81 17.08 4.80 -8.36
C ASP A 81 18.46 4.53 -8.99
N ALA A 82 19.26 3.63 -8.39
CA ALA A 82 20.55 3.22 -8.95
C ALA A 82 20.37 2.46 -10.27
N TYR A 83 19.39 1.57 -10.37
CA TYR A 83 19.04 0.87 -11.61
C TYR A 83 18.64 1.87 -12.71
N LEU A 84 17.76 2.82 -12.40
CA LEU A 84 17.31 3.84 -13.36
C LEU A 84 18.47 4.73 -13.83
N LEU A 85 19.38 5.11 -12.92
CA LEU A 85 20.58 5.84 -13.28
C LEU A 85 21.45 5.04 -14.25
N LEU A 86 21.67 3.74 -14.00
CA LEU A 86 22.46 2.88 -14.89
C LEU A 86 21.82 2.74 -16.27
N VAL A 87 20.51 2.53 -16.33
CA VAL A 87 19.76 2.49 -17.59
C VAL A 87 19.91 3.82 -18.34
N TRP A 88 19.76 4.95 -17.64
CA TRP A 88 19.85 6.27 -18.26
C TRP A 88 21.26 6.58 -18.79
N ILE A 89 22.30 6.22 -18.03
CA ILE A 89 23.69 6.31 -18.51
C ILE A 89 23.87 5.42 -19.74
N GLY A 90 23.34 4.20 -19.73
CA GLY A 90 23.35 3.31 -20.89
C GLY A 90 22.72 3.96 -22.12
N VAL A 91 21.54 4.55 -21.97
CA VAL A 91 20.87 5.29 -23.06
C VAL A 91 21.74 6.44 -23.58
N ILE A 92 22.33 7.25 -22.69
CA ILE A 92 23.19 8.39 -23.06
C ILE A 92 24.42 7.94 -23.84
N TRP A 93 25.00 6.78 -23.53
CA TRP A 93 26.28 6.34 -24.12
C TRP A 93 26.13 5.41 -25.33
N PHE A 94 25.07 4.61 -25.38
CA PHE A 94 24.85 3.65 -26.45
C PHE A 94 23.87 4.16 -27.52
N GLY A 95 23.09 5.20 -27.23
CA GLY A 95 22.20 5.79 -28.22
C GLY A 95 22.94 6.61 -29.26
N SER A 96 22.59 6.43 -30.54
CA SER A 96 23.05 7.28 -31.64
C SER A 96 22.08 8.44 -31.79
N TYR A 97 22.33 9.55 -31.08
CA TYR A 97 21.46 10.72 -31.08
C TYR A 97 22.11 11.90 -31.80
N GLY A 98 21.34 12.54 -32.68
CA GLY A 98 21.69 13.90 -33.13
C GLY A 98 21.59 14.91 -31.98
N PRO A 99 22.16 16.13 -32.11
CA PRO A 99 22.14 17.14 -31.04
C PRO A 99 20.73 17.47 -30.50
N GLY A 100 19.73 17.54 -31.37
CA GLY A 100 18.33 17.79 -30.98
C GLY A 100 17.65 16.58 -30.33
N GLU A 101 17.94 15.38 -30.82
CA GLU A 101 17.41 14.12 -30.27
C GLU A 101 18.00 13.84 -28.89
N MET A 102 19.25 14.23 -28.63
CA MET A 102 19.89 14.05 -27.33
C MET A 102 19.17 14.84 -26.24
N VAL A 103 18.67 16.05 -26.56
CA VAL A 103 17.85 16.86 -25.64
C VAL A 103 16.51 16.17 -25.38
N ALA A 104 15.85 15.66 -26.43
CA ALA A 104 14.60 14.92 -26.28
C ALA A 104 14.78 13.63 -25.45
N ALA A 105 15.82 12.84 -25.73
CA ALA A 105 16.18 11.64 -24.98
C ALA A 105 16.54 11.96 -23.52
N PHE A 106 17.19 13.12 -23.28
CA PHE A 106 17.45 13.60 -21.92
C PHE A 106 16.15 13.87 -21.15
N PHE A 107 15.23 14.66 -21.72
CA PHE A 107 13.94 14.94 -21.07
C PHE A 107 13.05 13.70 -20.95
N LEU A 108 13.12 12.78 -21.92
CA LEU A 108 12.44 11.50 -21.85
C LEU A 108 12.99 10.66 -20.70
N GLY A 109 14.32 10.57 -20.55
CA GLY A 109 14.97 9.87 -19.44
C GLY A 109 14.61 10.47 -18.08
N LEU A 110 14.69 11.81 -17.96
CA LEU A 110 14.28 12.54 -16.76
C LEU A 110 12.79 12.32 -16.45
N GLY A 111 11.93 12.41 -17.46
CA GLY A 111 10.50 12.19 -17.35
C GLY A 111 10.17 10.76 -16.93
N THR A 112 10.86 9.77 -17.50
CA THR A 112 10.74 8.34 -17.14
C THR A 112 11.14 8.12 -15.70
N LEU A 113 12.24 8.73 -15.25
CA LEU A 113 12.68 8.65 -13.86
C LEU A 113 11.60 9.25 -12.93
N LEU A 114 11.19 10.50 -13.17
CA LEU A 114 10.17 11.17 -12.36
C LEU A 114 8.83 10.40 -12.36
N TRP A 115 8.49 9.76 -13.48
CA TRP A 115 7.31 8.91 -13.62
C TRP A 115 7.40 7.66 -12.72
N VAL A 116 8.48 6.89 -12.82
CA VAL A 116 8.69 5.71 -11.96
C VAL A 116 8.66 6.12 -10.50
N ARG A 117 9.26 7.25 -10.17
CA ARG A 117 9.23 7.82 -8.83
C ARG A 117 7.82 8.12 -8.34
N ALA A 118 7.01 8.75 -9.18
CA ALA A 118 5.60 9.00 -8.90
C ALA A 118 4.82 7.69 -8.68
N MET A 119 5.12 6.64 -9.45
CA MET A 119 4.50 5.31 -9.29
C MET A 119 4.88 4.65 -7.95
N ILE A 120 6.14 4.74 -7.52
CA ILE A 120 6.54 4.26 -6.18
C ILE A 120 5.80 5.03 -5.09
N GLY A 121 5.70 6.36 -5.23
CA GLY A 121 4.94 7.21 -4.32
C GLY A 121 3.46 6.82 -4.26
N LEU A 122 2.86 6.51 -5.42
CA LEU A 122 1.49 6.02 -5.52
C LEU A 122 1.31 4.65 -4.86
N GLY A 123 2.30 3.75 -5.00
CA GLY A 123 2.31 2.44 -4.34
C GLY A 123 2.40 2.56 -2.82
N ASP A 124 3.24 3.46 -2.30
CA ASP A 124 3.30 3.75 -0.86
C ASP A 124 1.99 4.36 -0.34
N LEU A 125 1.40 5.29 -1.09
CA LEU A 125 0.09 5.84 -0.78
C LEU A 125 -0.99 4.75 -0.74
N LEU A 126 -1.05 3.88 -1.75
CA LEU A 126 -1.98 2.75 -1.80
C LEU A 126 -1.80 1.81 -0.60
N ARG A 127 -0.55 1.57 -0.19
CA ARG A 127 -0.23 0.79 1.00
C ARG A 127 -0.73 1.46 2.28
N LEU A 128 -0.57 2.78 2.43
CA LEU A 128 -1.09 3.52 3.58
C LEU A 128 -2.63 3.44 3.64
N LEU A 129 -3.31 3.59 2.50
CA LEU A 129 -4.76 3.39 2.40
C LEU A 129 -5.15 1.95 2.78
N TRP A 130 -4.40 0.96 2.28
CA TRP A 130 -4.62 -0.45 2.58
C TRP A 130 -4.50 -0.76 4.07
N MET A 131 -3.45 -0.25 4.74
CA MET A 131 -3.26 -0.43 6.19
C MET A 131 -4.37 0.23 7.01
N ARG A 132 -4.91 1.34 6.53
CA ARG A 132 -5.98 2.08 7.22
C ARG A 132 -7.33 1.35 7.19
N TRP A 133 -7.64 0.64 6.11
CA TRP A 133 -8.98 0.09 5.84
C TRP A 133 -8.93 -1.41 5.54
N ARG A 134 -8.22 -2.17 6.37
CA ARG A 134 -7.92 -3.58 6.10
C ARG A 134 -9.18 -4.46 6.17
N SER A 135 -9.48 -5.13 5.07
CA SER A 135 -10.55 -6.13 4.88
C SER A 135 -10.12 -7.15 3.82
N GLN A 136 -10.75 -8.32 3.75
CA GLN A 136 -10.38 -9.34 2.75
C GLN A 136 -10.51 -8.83 1.30
N ALA A 137 -11.56 -8.06 1.01
CA ALA A 137 -11.77 -7.49 -0.32
C ALA A 137 -10.71 -6.43 -0.67
N THR A 138 -10.39 -5.53 0.28
CA THR A 138 -9.35 -4.52 0.07
C THR A 138 -7.95 -5.13 -0.03
N ASP A 139 -7.69 -6.25 0.66
CA ASP A 139 -6.40 -6.96 0.54
C ASP A 139 -6.18 -7.43 -0.91
N ALA A 140 -7.19 -8.06 -1.52
CA ALA A 140 -7.10 -8.50 -2.92
C ALA A 140 -6.93 -7.30 -3.89
N ILE A 141 -7.75 -6.24 -3.74
CA ILE A 141 -7.69 -5.06 -4.60
C ILE A 141 -6.34 -4.34 -4.46
N ALA A 142 -5.83 -4.20 -3.23
CA ALA A 142 -4.55 -3.54 -2.98
C ALA A 142 -3.37 -4.33 -3.56
N ILE A 143 -3.37 -5.66 -3.42
CA ILE A 143 -2.32 -6.53 -4.00
C ILE A 143 -2.32 -6.41 -5.53
N VAL A 144 -3.49 -6.54 -6.17
CA VAL A 144 -3.59 -6.40 -7.63
C VAL A 144 -3.15 -5.00 -8.08
N GLY A 145 -3.57 -3.96 -7.37
CA GLY A 145 -3.16 -2.58 -7.65
C GLY A 145 -1.64 -2.38 -7.53
N LEU A 146 -1.02 -2.90 -6.47
CA LEU A 146 0.43 -2.81 -6.27
C LEU A 146 1.20 -3.56 -7.36
N ILE A 147 0.75 -4.77 -7.75
CA ILE A 147 1.36 -5.53 -8.84
C ILE A 147 1.23 -4.76 -10.16
N ALA A 148 0.05 -4.19 -10.45
CA ALA A 148 -0.18 -3.41 -11.67
C ALA A 148 0.70 -2.15 -11.73
N ILE A 149 0.81 -1.40 -10.63
CA ILE A 149 1.69 -0.22 -10.53
C ILE A 149 3.15 -0.63 -10.75
N ALA A 150 3.61 -1.71 -10.11
CA ALA A 150 4.97 -2.21 -10.27
C ALA A 150 5.25 -2.65 -11.71
N LEU A 151 4.31 -3.35 -12.35
CA LEU A 151 4.43 -3.76 -13.75
C LEU A 151 4.50 -2.55 -14.69
N VAL A 152 3.63 -1.54 -14.53
CA VAL A 152 3.68 -0.31 -15.34
C VAL A 152 5.02 0.39 -15.16
N ALA A 153 5.52 0.51 -13.92
CA ALA A 153 6.81 1.12 -13.64
C ALA A 153 7.95 0.36 -14.34
N ILE A 154 7.96 -0.98 -14.29
CA ILE A 154 8.97 -1.80 -14.97
C ILE A 154 8.86 -1.66 -16.48
N LEU A 155 7.66 -1.83 -17.06
CA LEU A 155 7.45 -1.77 -18.50
C LEU A 155 7.95 -0.44 -19.06
N VAL A 156 7.53 0.69 -18.49
CA VAL A 156 7.94 2.03 -18.93
C VAL A 156 9.47 2.25 -18.89
N THR A 157 10.21 1.48 -18.06
CA THR A 157 11.67 1.59 -17.96
C THR A 157 12.45 0.70 -18.90
N LEU A 158 11.81 -0.30 -19.52
CA LEU A 158 12.49 -1.21 -20.42
C LEU A 158 12.78 -0.47 -21.73
N PRO A 159 14.07 -0.21 -22.07
CA PRO A 159 14.38 0.29 -23.40
C PRO A 159 13.99 -0.79 -24.40
N ALA A 160 13.08 -0.49 -25.34
CA ALA A 160 12.70 -1.39 -26.40
C ALA A 160 13.95 -1.76 -27.22
N PRO A 161 14.55 -2.95 -27.07
CA PRO A 161 15.76 -3.25 -27.80
C PRO A 161 15.37 -3.45 -29.26
N GLU A 162 16.09 -2.83 -30.20
CA GLU A 162 15.86 -2.97 -31.64
C GLU A 162 15.58 -4.41 -32.13
N PRO A 163 16.24 -5.48 -31.64
CA PRO A 163 15.95 -6.84 -32.11
C PRO A 163 14.54 -7.35 -31.77
N PHE A 164 13.76 -6.65 -30.96
CA PHE A 164 12.39 -7.02 -30.60
C PHE A 164 11.31 -6.13 -31.27
N HIS A 165 11.67 -5.32 -32.28
CA HIS A 165 10.78 -4.35 -32.91
C HIS A 165 9.41 -4.90 -33.32
N ASP A 166 9.33 -6.17 -33.76
CA ASP A 166 8.07 -6.80 -34.15
C ASP A 166 7.15 -7.15 -32.96
N PHE A 167 7.71 -7.45 -31.79
CA PHE A 167 6.94 -7.67 -30.55
C PHE A 167 6.65 -6.37 -29.79
N TRP A 168 7.38 -5.30 -30.12
CA TRP A 168 7.35 -3.98 -29.50
C TRP A 168 6.83 -2.91 -30.45
N ASP A 169 5.83 -3.23 -31.26
CA ASP A 169 5.07 -2.21 -31.95
C ASP A 169 4.48 -1.25 -30.90
N PHE A 170 4.79 0.05 -31.04
CA PHE A 170 4.33 1.08 -30.11
C PHE A 170 2.81 1.05 -29.91
N ASP A 171 2.07 0.64 -30.95
CA ASP A 171 0.62 0.47 -30.88
C ASP A 171 0.21 -0.69 -29.96
N TYR A 172 0.86 -1.85 -30.05
CA TYR A 172 0.52 -3.00 -29.21
C TYR A 172 1.07 -2.84 -27.79
N TYR A 173 2.32 -2.43 -27.68
CA TYR A 173 3.00 -2.21 -26.41
C TYR A 173 2.33 -1.08 -25.60
N GLY A 174 2.00 0.03 -26.25
CA GLY A 174 1.26 1.13 -25.65
C GLY A 174 -0.13 0.70 -25.17
N ARG A 175 -0.82 -0.20 -25.88
CA ARG A 175 -2.10 -0.77 -25.44
C ARG A 175 -1.95 -1.63 -24.18
N ILE A 176 -0.87 -2.42 -24.07
CA ILE A 176 -0.61 -3.22 -22.86
C ILE A 176 -0.35 -2.30 -21.66
N ILE A 177 0.56 -1.32 -21.78
CA ILE A 177 0.82 -0.35 -20.72
C ILE A 177 -0.48 0.37 -20.35
N GLY A 178 -1.22 0.85 -21.35
CA GLY A 178 -2.51 1.51 -21.18
C GLY A 178 -3.48 0.66 -20.37
N ALA A 179 -3.68 -0.61 -20.75
CA ALA A 179 -4.56 -1.53 -20.06
C ALA A 179 -4.15 -1.76 -18.59
N ILE A 180 -2.87 -2.02 -18.32
CA ILE A 180 -2.38 -2.23 -16.95
C ILE A 180 -2.51 -0.94 -16.13
N SER A 181 -2.26 0.23 -16.73
CA SER A 181 -2.42 1.53 -16.06
C SER A 181 -3.88 1.81 -15.66
N ILE A 182 -4.84 1.40 -16.50
CA ILE A 182 -6.27 1.49 -16.18
C ILE A 182 -6.59 0.59 -14.98
N VAL A 183 -6.09 -0.66 -14.97
CA VAL A 183 -6.29 -1.58 -13.83
C VAL A 183 -5.70 -1.00 -12.54
N ALA A 184 -4.50 -0.44 -12.60
CA ALA A 184 -3.86 0.24 -11.47
C ALA A 184 -4.70 1.42 -10.95
N GLY A 185 -5.16 2.30 -11.85
CA GLY A 185 -6.01 3.44 -11.53
C GLY A 185 -7.35 3.03 -10.92
N VAL A 186 -8.00 2.01 -11.47
CA VAL A 186 -9.26 1.48 -10.94
C VAL A 186 -9.06 0.90 -9.54
N CYS A 187 -8.02 0.09 -9.31
CA CYS A 187 -7.72 -0.44 -7.97
C CYS A 187 -7.47 0.69 -6.97
N PHE A 188 -6.73 1.73 -7.37
CA PHE A 188 -6.44 2.87 -6.52
C PHE A 188 -7.70 3.63 -6.07
N VAL A 189 -8.71 3.76 -6.95
CA VAL A 189 -10.00 4.38 -6.62
C VAL A 189 -10.90 3.44 -5.82
N LEU A 190 -10.87 2.14 -6.10
CA LEU A 190 -11.73 1.15 -5.44
C LEU A 190 -11.39 0.96 -3.96
N VAL A 191 -10.12 1.02 -3.56
CA VAL A 191 -9.71 0.87 -2.14
C VAL A 191 -10.42 1.87 -1.21
N PRO A 192 -10.32 3.20 -1.41
CA PRO A 192 -11.03 4.17 -0.56
C PRO A 192 -12.55 4.10 -0.72
N LEU A 193 -13.07 3.77 -1.91
CA LEU A 193 -14.51 3.67 -2.13
C LEU A 193 -15.09 2.48 -1.35
N TRP A 194 -14.45 1.32 -1.40
CA TRP A 194 -14.86 0.15 -0.62
C TRP A 194 -14.79 0.40 0.88
N ALA A 195 -13.76 1.12 1.33
CA ALA A 195 -13.64 1.55 2.71
C ALA A 195 -14.84 2.39 3.17
N LEU A 196 -15.30 3.34 2.35
CA LEU A 196 -16.47 4.17 2.65
C LEU A 196 -17.77 3.34 2.72
N VAL A 197 -17.93 2.37 1.83
CA VAL A 197 -19.11 1.48 1.78
C VAL A 197 -19.14 0.54 2.98
N SER A 198 -18.02 -0.13 3.28
CA SER A 198 -17.91 -1.05 4.41
C SER A 198 -18.10 -0.34 5.76
N ALA A 199 -17.60 0.88 5.91
CA ALA A 199 -17.82 1.70 7.11
C ALA A 199 -19.28 2.12 7.31
N ARG A 200 -20.10 2.19 6.25
CA ARG A 200 -21.56 2.41 6.37
C ARG A 200 -22.25 1.14 6.83
N ALA A 201 -21.95 0.00 6.20
CA ALA A 201 -22.53 -1.30 6.58
C ALA A 201 -22.26 -1.66 8.05
N GLN A 202 -21.05 -1.36 8.55
CA GLN A 202 -20.72 -1.54 9.97
C GLN A 202 -21.53 -0.63 10.91
N ARG A 203 -21.80 0.62 10.51
CA ARG A 203 -22.62 1.54 11.29
C ARG A 203 -24.07 1.08 11.33
N ASP A 204 -24.62 0.66 10.20
CA ASP A 204 -26.00 0.18 10.11
C ASP A 204 -26.19 -1.10 10.94
N ALA A 205 -25.21 -2.01 10.90
CA ALA A 205 -25.20 -3.21 11.73
C ALA A 205 -25.12 -2.89 13.24
N ALA A 206 -24.32 -1.89 13.63
CA ALA A 206 -24.24 -1.43 15.02
C ALA A 206 -25.55 -0.82 15.53
N VAL A 207 -26.24 -0.04 14.69
CA VAL A 207 -27.57 0.51 15.01
C VAL A 207 -28.61 -0.60 15.14
N ALA A 208 -28.58 -1.59 14.25
CA ALA A 208 -29.48 -2.74 14.32
C ALA A 208 -29.24 -3.60 15.59
N ALA A 209 -27.98 -3.75 16.01
CA ALA A 209 -27.62 -4.48 17.23
C ALA A 209 -27.98 -3.71 18.52
N GLY A 210 -27.96 -2.38 18.49
CA GLY A 210 -28.27 -1.52 19.63
C GLY A 210 -29.74 -1.42 20.03
N TYR A 211 -30.65 -2.01 19.24
CA TYR A 211 -32.10 -2.04 19.52
C TYR A 211 -32.60 -3.40 20.01
N TYR A 212 -31.72 -4.23 20.59
CA TYR A 212 -32.21 -5.24 21.52
C TYR A 212 -32.34 -4.58 22.90
N PRO A 213 -33.58 -4.32 23.40
CA PRO A 213 -33.73 -3.95 24.79
C PRO A 213 -33.02 -5.02 25.63
N PRO A 214 -32.24 -4.65 26.66
CA PRO A 214 -31.60 -5.62 27.52
C PRO A 214 -32.70 -6.57 27.98
N ALA A 215 -32.58 -7.85 27.60
CA ALA A 215 -33.47 -8.88 28.10
C ALA A 215 -33.29 -8.84 29.62
N VAL A 216 -34.29 -8.27 30.30
CA VAL A 216 -34.35 -8.28 31.76
C VAL A 216 -34.23 -9.75 32.12
N PRO A 217 -33.12 -10.18 32.78
CA PRO A 217 -32.99 -11.57 33.15
C PRO A 217 -34.24 -11.93 33.96
N PRO A 218 -34.96 -13.02 33.63
CA PRO A 218 -36.13 -13.40 34.39
C PRO A 218 -35.70 -13.51 35.84
N ALA A 219 -36.26 -12.65 36.69
CA ALA A 219 -36.05 -12.66 38.12
C ALA A 219 -36.50 -14.04 38.61
N THR A 220 -35.54 -14.95 38.72
CA THR A 220 -35.74 -16.27 39.25
C THR A 220 -35.89 -16.05 40.74
N GLY A 221 -37.15 -15.94 41.16
CA GLY A 221 -37.53 -15.85 42.56
C GLY A 221 -37.06 -17.09 43.30
N ALA A 222 -35.86 -17.04 43.86
CA ALA A 222 -35.44 -17.91 44.93
C ALA A 222 -36.00 -17.30 46.23
N PRO A 223 -36.96 -17.96 46.91
CA PRO A 223 -37.42 -17.52 48.21
C PRO A 223 -36.31 -17.75 49.24
N TYR A 224 -35.59 -16.68 49.60
CA TYR A 224 -34.66 -16.72 50.73
C TYR A 224 -35.46 -16.57 52.02
N ALA A 225 -35.68 -17.69 52.70
CA ALA A 225 -36.28 -17.73 54.02
C ALA A 225 -35.25 -17.31 55.09
N GLY A 226 -35.58 -16.23 55.80
CA GLY A 226 -35.34 -16.08 57.25
C GLY A 226 -33.92 -15.76 57.73
N ALA A 227 -33.68 -14.49 58.06
CA ALA A 227 -32.84 -14.11 59.21
C ALA A 227 -33.30 -12.76 59.76
N PRO A 228 -33.68 -12.65 61.05
CA PRO A 228 -34.08 -11.39 61.66
C PRO A 228 -32.87 -10.77 62.38
N TYR A 229 -32.46 -9.57 61.98
CA TYR A 229 -31.76 -8.68 62.90
C TYR A 229 -32.06 -7.22 62.53
N GLY A 230 -32.55 -6.50 63.54
CA GLY A 230 -33.12 -5.16 63.39
C GLY A 230 -32.11 -4.04 63.21
N GLY A 231 -32.66 -2.87 62.85
CA GLY A 231 -31.93 -1.61 62.85
C GLY A 231 -32.33 -0.71 61.68
N THR A 232 -33.43 0.02 61.84
CA THR A 232 -33.74 1.26 61.09
C THR A 232 -32.79 2.39 61.54
N PRO A 233 -32.44 3.37 60.68
CA PRO A 233 -33.40 4.43 60.36
C PRO A 233 -33.52 4.76 58.87
N ALA A 234 -34.69 5.33 58.57
CA ALA A 234 -35.18 5.80 57.30
C ALA A 234 -34.18 6.70 56.54
N ALA A 235 -34.04 6.44 55.25
CA ALA A 235 -33.57 7.40 54.26
C ALA A 235 -34.60 7.46 53.14
N ALA A 236 -35.03 8.68 52.84
CA ALA A 236 -36.14 9.02 51.98
C ALA A 236 -36.03 8.42 50.57
N THR A 237 -37.01 7.61 50.20
CA THR A 237 -37.27 7.21 48.82
C THR A 237 -37.81 8.42 48.07
N VAL A 238 -36.91 9.17 47.42
CA VAL A 238 -37.28 10.19 46.45
C VAL A 238 -37.91 9.45 45.27
N GLY A 239 -39.20 9.70 45.04
CA GLY A 239 -39.97 9.12 43.94
C GLY A 239 -39.29 9.41 42.61
N ALA A 240 -38.81 8.35 41.96
CA ALA A 240 -38.39 8.43 40.58
C ALA A 240 -39.62 8.83 39.73
N PRO A 241 -39.53 9.86 38.88
CA PRO A 241 -40.61 10.20 37.97
C PRO A 241 -40.84 9.01 37.04
N VAL A 242 -42.08 8.51 37.05
CA VAL A 242 -42.56 7.56 36.06
C VAL A 242 -42.53 8.29 34.71
N SER A 243 -41.43 8.10 33.97
CA SER A 243 -41.32 8.55 32.59
C SER A 243 -42.26 7.69 31.75
N THR A 244 -43.49 8.17 31.57
CA THR A 244 -44.42 7.60 30.60
C THR A 244 -43.84 7.79 29.20
N ALA A 245 -43.22 6.71 28.70
CA ALA A 245 -42.97 6.43 27.29
C ALA A 245 -44.02 7.06 26.36
N PRO A 246 -43.79 8.14 25.58
CA PRO A 246 -44.75 8.53 24.55
C PRO A 246 -44.97 7.32 23.63
N ALA A 247 -46.22 6.95 23.42
CA ALA A 247 -46.60 5.87 22.52
C ALA A 247 -45.94 6.11 21.15
N ALA A 248 -45.13 5.15 20.70
CA ALA A 248 -44.49 5.21 19.40
C ALA A 248 -45.57 5.38 18.32
N PRO A 249 -45.45 6.38 17.42
CA PRO A 249 -46.39 6.54 16.32
C PRO A 249 -46.42 5.25 15.50
N ALA A 250 -47.64 4.76 15.23
CA ALA A 250 -47.84 3.61 14.34
C ALA A 250 -47.15 3.90 13.00
N ALA A 251 -46.20 3.04 12.63
CA ALA A 251 -45.51 3.14 11.35
C ALA A 251 -46.55 3.09 10.23
N PRO A 252 -46.60 4.07 9.30
CA PRO A 252 -47.52 4.03 8.17
C PRO A 252 -47.21 2.77 7.35
N ALA A 253 -48.26 1.98 7.09
CA ALA A 253 -48.18 0.81 6.23
C ALA A 253 -47.55 1.21 4.89
N ALA A 254 -46.44 0.54 4.55
CA ALA A 254 -45.73 0.77 3.30
C ALA A 254 -46.70 0.56 2.13
N ALA A 255 -46.98 1.64 1.38
CA ALA A 255 -47.74 1.56 0.15
C ALA A 255 -47.03 0.62 -0.82
N ALA A 256 -47.81 -0.29 -1.42
CA ALA A 256 -47.33 -1.23 -2.42
C ALA A 256 -46.60 -0.47 -3.56
N PRO A 257 -45.47 -1.00 -4.06
CA PRO A 257 -44.69 -0.34 -5.10
C PRO A 257 -45.54 -0.17 -6.36
N ALA A 258 -45.56 1.06 -6.89
CA ALA A 258 -46.18 1.38 -8.16
C ALA A 258 -45.54 0.56 -9.30
N PRO A 259 -46.33 0.10 -10.30
CA PRO A 259 -45.80 -0.65 -11.42
C PRO A 259 -44.77 0.17 -12.21
N ALA A 260 -43.66 -0.48 -12.56
CA ALA A 260 -42.56 0.12 -13.30
C ALA A 260 -43.03 0.64 -14.67
N PRO A 261 -42.58 1.82 -15.11
CA PRO A 261 -42.89 2.34 -16.45
C PRO A 261 -42.30 1.41 -17.52
N ALA A 262 -43.13 1.11 -18.53
CA ALA A 262 -42.79 0.25 -19.65
C ALA A 262 -41.56 0.79 -20.40
N ALA A 263 -40.61 -0.11 -20.69
CA ALA A 263 -39.42 0.19 -21.48
C ALA A 263 -39.80 0.67 -22.89
N PRO A 264 -39.14 1.71 -23.43
CA PRO A 264 -39.38 2.17 -24.79
C PRO A 264 -39.00 1.09 -25.81
N ALA A 265 -39.85 0.92 -26.82
CA ALA A 265 -39.69 -0.01 -27.92
C ALA A 265 -38.41 0.29 -28.72
N PRO A 266 -37.69 -0.74 -29.23
CA PRO A 266 -36.50 -0.53 -30.03
C PRO A 266 -36.85 0.17 -31.35
N GLU A 267 -36.20 1.32 -31.56
CA GLU A 267 -36.25 2.12 -32.78
C GLU A 267 -35.65 1.33 -33.95
N ALA A 268 -36.41 1.26 -35.04
CA ALA A 268 -36.05 0.50 -36.24
C ALA A 268 -34.76 1.05 -36.88
N ALA A 269 -33.78 0.17 -37.08
CA ALA A 269 -32.53 0.48 -37.74
C ALA A 269 -32.75 0.98 -39.18
N ALA A 270 -32.15 2.11 -39.51
CA ALA A 270 -32.10 2.66 -40.87
C ALA A 270 -31.29 1.76 -41.82
N PRO A 271 -31.62 1.72 -43.12
CA PRO A 271 -30.93 0.90 -44.11
C PRO A 271 -29.49 1.40 -44.37
N VAL A 272 -28.54 0.47 -44.33
CA VAL A 272 -27.12 0.67 -44.61
C VAL A 272 -26.91 0.88 -46.12
N ALA A 273 -26.20 1.96 -46.48
CA ALA A 273 -25.79 2.27 -47.84
C ALA A 273 -24.76 1.26 -48.40
N PRO A 274 -24.69 1.04 -49.73
CA PRO A 274 -23.80 0.04 -50.33
C PRO A 274 -22.32 0.40 -50.19
N ALA A 275 -21.53 -0.60 -49.82
CA ALA A 275 -20.10 -0.54 -49.63
C ALA A 275 -19.35 -0.23 -50.95
N SER A 276 -18.43 0.72 -50.88
CA SER A 276 -17.44 0.96 -51.94
C SER A 276 -16.39 -0.16 -51.94
N ALA A 277 -16.10 -0.67 -53.12
CA ALA A 277 -15.15 -1.76 -53.36
C ALA A 277 -13.73 -1.41 -52.89
N ALA A 278 -13.12 -2.31 -52.11
CA ALA A 278 -11.73 -2.25 -51.70
C ALA A 278 -10.81 -2.72 -52.84
N PRO A 279 -9.62 -2.11 -53.04
CA PRO A 279 -8.63 -2.58 -54.01
C PRO A 279 -8.00 -3.91 -53.58
N ALA A 280 -7.77 -4.80 -54.55
CA ALA A 280 -7.14 -6.09 -54.37
C ALA A 280 -5.69 -5.96 -53.86
N ALA A 281 -5.35 -6.72 -52.81
CA ALA A 281 -4.01 -6.84 -52.27
C ALA A 281 -3.12 -7.74 -53.17
N PRO A 282 -1.80 -7.46 -53.31
CA PRO A 282 -0.88 -8.34 -54.02
C PRO A 282 -0.60 -9.64 -53.25
N ALA A 283 -0.46 -10.74 -54.00
CA ALA A 283 -0.11 -12.05 -53.46
C ALA A 283 1.29 -12.05 -52.83
N ALA A 284 1.40 -12.58 -51.61
CA ALA A 284 2.65 -12.78 -50.91
C ALA A 284 3.46 -13.95 -51.52
N PRO A 285 4.81 -13.87 -51.57
CA PRO A 285 5.64 -14.98 -52.00
C PRO A 285 5.72 -16.08 -50.93
N THR A 286 5.61 -17.32 -51.38
CA THR A 286 5.80 -18.54 -50.59
C THR A 286 7.28 -18.69 -50.26
N SER A 287 7.65 -18.51 -48.99
CA SER A 287 8.99 -18.81 -48.47
C SER A 287 9.07 -20.29 -48.13
N THR A 288 9.91 -21.03 -48.86
CA THR A 288 10.29 -22.41 -48.57
C THR A 288 11.31 -22.43 -47.43
N ALA A 289 10.90 -22.94 -46.27
CA ALA A 289 11.78 -23.15 -45.11
C ALA A 289 12.81 -24.27 -45.40
N PRO A 290 14.11 -24.08 -45.09
CA PRO A 290 15.11 -25.14 -45.20
C PRO A 290 14.92 -26.21 -44.12
N ALA A 291 15.02 -27.47 -44.51
CA ALA A 291 14.99 -28.62 -43.61
C ALA A 291 16.19 -28.59 -42.63
N ALA A 292 15.90 -28.72 -41.34
CA ALA A 292 16.90 -28.81 -40.28
C ALA A 292 17.69 -30.13 -40.36
N PRO A 293 19.01 -30.14 -40.10
CA PRO A 293 19.80 -31.35 -40.07
C PRO A 293 19.46 -32.24 -38.84
N PRO A 294 19.62 -33.57 -38.95
CA PRO A 294 19.35 -34.49 -37.84
C PRO A 294 20.39 -34.32 -36.72
N PHE A 295 19.90 -34.07 -35.50
CA PHE A 295 20.73 -34.04 -34.29
C PHE A 295 21.29 -35.44 -33.99
N ALA A 296 22.60 -35.49 -33.72
CA ALA A 296 23.28 -36.69 -33.26
C ALA A 296 22.83 -37.08 -31.84
N PRO A 297 22.79 -38.39 -31.51
CA PRO A 297 22.41 -38.86 -30.18
C PRO A 297 23.43 -38.42 -29.12
N VAL A 298 22.96 -37.62 -28.15
CA VAL A 298 23.73 -37.21 -26.98
C VAL A 298 23.87 -38.40 -26.03
N ALA A 299 25.10 -38.69 -25.60
CA ALA A 299 25.41 -39.74 -24.65
C ALA A 299 24.76 -39.48 -23.27
N PRO A 300 24.31 -40.52 -22.55
CA PRO A 300 23.67 -40.37 -21.25
C PRO A 300 24.65 -39.80 -20.21
N VAL A 301 24.27 -38.66 -19.63
CA VAL A 301 24.96 -38.03 -18.50
C VAL A 301 24.78 -38.92 -17.25
N PRO A 302 25.84 -39.19 -16.47
CA PRO A 302 25.74 -39.96 -15.23
C PRO A 302 24.76 -39.31 -14.25
N ALA A 303 23.82 -40.10 -13.74
CA ALA A 303 22.82 -39.65 -12.77
C ALA A 303 23.49 -39.07 -11.52
N ALA A 304 23.21 -37.80 -11.24
CA ALA A 304 23.57 -37.17 -9.98
C ALA A 304 22.84 -37.88 -8.82
N PRO A 305 23.52 -38.17 -7.70
CA PRO A 305 22.91 -38.84 -6.56
C PRO A 305 21.73 -38.03 -6.00
N ALA A 306 20.61 -38.72 -5.80
CA ALA A 306 19.38 -38.13 -5.28
C ALA A 306 19.63 -37.45 -3.91
N PRO A 307 19.17 -36.20 -3.70
CA PRO A 307 19.27 -35.54 -2.40
C PRO A 307 18.46 -36.33 -1.38
N ALA A 308 19.08 -36.60 -0.22
CA ALA A 308 18.43 -37.28 0.88
C ALA A 308 17.16 -36.52 1.32
N PRO A 309 16.07 -37.23 1.68
CA PRO A 309 14.83 -36.60 2.13
C PRO A 309 15.10 -35.74 3.37
N ALA A 310 14.89 -34.43 3.25
CA ALA A 310 14.96 -33.51 4.37
C ALA A 310 13.95 -33.94 5.44
N SER A 311 14.42 -34.16 6.66
CA SER A 311 13.55 -34.46 7.80
C SER A 311 12.53 -33.32 7.97
N PRO A 312 11.24 -33.64 8.18
CA PRO A 312 10.21 -32.61 8.37
C PRO A 312 10.60 -31.75 9.57
N ALA A 313 10.76 -30.44 9.33
CA ALA A 313 11.01 -29.49 10.39
C ALA A 313 9.86 -29.59 11.41
N SER A 314 10.19 -29.92 12.65
CA SER A 314 9.25 -29.98 13.76
C SER A 314 8.60 -28.60 13.91
N VAL A 315 7.33 -28.50 13.52
CA VAL A 315 6.51 -27.30 13.75
C VAL A 315 6.47 -27.07 15.25
N PRO A 316 6.97 -25.93 15.77
CA PRO A 316 6.91 -25.65 17.20
C PRO A 316 5.45 -25.67 17.64
N PRO A 317 5.13 -26.32 18.77
CA PRO A 317 3.76 -26.42 19.27
C PRO A 317 3.18 -25.01 19.45
N ALA A 318 1.98 -24.79 18.92
CA ALA A 318 1.25 -23.54 19.05
C ALA A 318 1.13 -23.21 20.55
N ALA A 319 1.67 -22.05 20.95
CA ALA A 319 1.62 -21.60 22.33
C ALA A 319 0.16 -21.54 22.79
N ALA A 320 -0.16 -22.24 23.89
CA ALA A 320 -1.48 -22.24 24.48
C ALA A 320 -1.94 -20.81 24.77
N ALA A 321 -3.19 -20.49 24.41
CA ALA A 321 -3.78 -19.18 24.66
C ALA A 321 -3.75 -18.89 26.17
N GLN A 322 -3.08 -17.81 26.56
CA GLN A 322 -3.07 -17.37 27.95
C GLN A 322 -4.44 -16.74 28.29
N PRO A 323 -4.98 -16.97 29.50
CA PRO A 323 -6.21 -16.33 29.93
C PRO A 323 -6.06 -14.80 29.95
N PRO A 324 -7.12 -14.04 29.60
CA PRO A 324 -7.07 -12.58 29.56
C PRO A 324 -6.73 -12.04 30.95
N ARG A 325 -5.66 -11.23 31.04
CA ARG A 325 -5.23 -10.61 32.29
C ARG A 325 -5.91 -9.26 32.47
N PRO A 326 -6.51 -8.96 33.64
CA PRO A 326 -7.15 -7.68 33.87
C PRO A 326 -6.12 -6.54 33.87
N LEU A 327 -6.45 -5.45 33.19
CA LEU A 327 -5.64 -4.24 33.11
C LEU A 327 -5.83 -3.36 34.34
N ALA A 328 -4.76 -2.74 34.83
CA ALA A 328 -4.84 -1.72 35.86
C ALA A 328 -5.46 -0.43 35.31
N TRP A 329 -6.03 0.38 36.20
CA TRP A 329 -6.56 1.68 35.84
C TRP A 329 -5.45 2.59 35.26
N PRO A 330 -5.68 3.29 34.13
CA PRO A 330 -4.66 4.12 33.52
C PRO A 330 -4.21 5.25 34.45
N ARG A 331 -2.91 5.55 34.41
CA ARG A 331 -2.27 6.57 35.22
C ARG A 331 -1.56 7.59 34.33
N LEU A 332 -1.40 8.79 34.85
CA LEU A 332 -0.55 9.82 34.32
C LEU A 332 0.92 9.54 34.68
N LEU A 333 1.85 10.19 33.97
CA LEU A 333 3.30 10.06 34.19
C LEU A 333 3.76 10.48 35.59
N ASP A 334 2.96 11.29 36.28
CA ASP A 334 3.16 11.71 37.68
C ASP A 334 2.55 10.71 38.69
N GLY A 335 1.98 9.60 38.22
CA GLY A 335 1.40 8.53 39.02
C GLY A 335 -0.07 8.73 39.40
N ARG A 336 -0.67 9.90 39.11
CA ARG A 336 -2.10 10.16 39.38
C ARG A 336 -2.97 9.28 38.49
N PRO A 337 -4.06 8.67 39.00
CA PRO A 337 -5.00 7.95 38.17
C PRO A 337 -5.75 8.90 37.24
N VAL A 338 -6.05 8.47 36.01
CA VAL A 338 -6.94 9.22 35.11
C VAL A 338 -8.32 9.34 35.77
N PRO A 339 -8.99 10.50 35.75
CA PRO A 339 -10.31 10.67 36.35
C PRO A 339 -11.31 9.65 35.78
N ALA A 340 -12.21 9.14 36.62
CA ALA A 340 -13.33 8.34 36.15
C ALA A 340 -14.48 9.25 35.72
N GLY A 341 -15.02 9.03 34.52
CA GLY A 341 -16.24 9.66 34.06
C GLY A 341 -17.48 9.11 34.76
N ALA A 342 -18.64 9.69 34.48
CA ALA A 342 -19.92 9.28 35.09
C ALA A 342 -20.31 7.81 34.81
N ASN A 343 -19.75 7.21 33.76
CA ASN A 343 -19.93 5.80 33.40
C ASN A 343 -18.91 4.85 34.07
N GLY A 344 -18.04 5.36 34.94
CA GLY A 344 -16.98 4.57 35.57
C GLY A 344 -15.85 4.17 34.62
N MET A 345 -15.75 4.79 33.44
CA MET A 345 -14.63 4.62 32.50
C MET A 345 -13.63 5.78 32.62
N PRO A 346 -12.37 5.61 32.20
CA PRO A 346 -11.40 6.70 32.19
C PRO A 346 -11.87 7.87 31.32
N ASP A 347 -11.94 9.06 31.89
CA ASP A 347 -12.30 10.29 31.20
C ASP A 347 -11.05 11.01 30.69
N PHE A 348 -10.69 10.73 29.44
CA PHE A 348 -9.56 11.37 28.77
C PHE A 348 -9.85 12.82 28.34
N ALA A 349 -11.12 13.26 28.33
CA ALA A 349 -11.48 14.63 27.98
C ALA A 349 -11.18 15.61 29.12
N ALA A 350 -11.12 15.12 30.35
CA ALA A 350 -10.76 15.89 31.53
C ALA A 350 -9.24 16.18 31.65
N LEU A 351 -8.40 15.56 30.81
CA LEU A 351 -6.95 15.70 30.88
C LEU A 351 -6.49 16.99 30.20
N ALA A 352 -5.53 17.68 30.82
CA ALA A 352 -4.93 18.86 30.22
C ALA A 352 -4.03 18.46 29.02
N PRO A 353 -3.87 19.30 27.98
CA PRO A 353 -3.03 18.97 26.81
C PRO A 353 -1.56 18.66 27.13
N THR A 354 -1.08 19.11 28.29
CA THR A 354 0.29 18.86 28.78
C THR A 354 0.43 17.57 29.57
N GLU A 355 -0.66 16.97 30.01
CA GLU A 355 -0.66 15.72 30.77
C GLU A 355 -0.38 14.55 29.84
N ARG A 356 0.57 13.69 30.24
CA ARG A 356 0.95 12.51 29.46
C ARG A 356 0.60 11.25 30.26
N LEU A 357 0.03 10.29 29.56
CA LEU A 357 -0.29 8.97 30.12
C LEU A 357 1.00 8.19 30.40
N ALA A 358 1.04 7.51 31.54
CA ALA A 358 2.02 6.48 31.84
C ALA A 358 1.73 5.23 31.01
N TRP A 359 2.74 4.38 30.88
CA TRP A 359 2.60 3.12 30.17
C TRP A 359 1.59 2.19 30.88
N PRO A 360 0.71 1.48 30.14
CA PRO A 360 -0.28 0.60 30.75
C PRO A 360 0.38 -0.55 31.53
N THR A 361 -0.22 -0.91 32.66
CA THR A 361 0.20 -2.06 33.48
C THR A 361 -0.98 -2.99 33.69
N PHE A 362 -0.72 -4.28 33.88
CA PHE A 362 -1.71 -5.22 34.38
C PHE A 362 -1.96 -4.98 35.88
N MET A 363 -3.04 -5.57 36.42
CA MET A 363 -3.36 -5.48 37.86
C MET A 363 -2.26 -6.04 38.78
N ASP A 364 -1.38 -6.90 38.27
CA ASP A 364 -0.21 -7.43 38.98
C ASP A 364 1.02 -6.49 38.94
N GLY A 365 0.89 -5.32 38.32
CA GLY A 365 1.96 -4.32 38.17
C GLY A 365 2.90 -4.57 36.99
N THR A 366 2.73 -5.67 36.25
CA THR A 366 3.57 -5.97 35.08
C THR A 366 3.21 -5.01 33.95
N PRO A 367 4.19 -4.35 33.29
CA PRO A 367 3.91 -3.49 32.14
C PRO A 367 3.37 -4.30 30.96
N VAL A 368 2.41 -3.73 30.24
CA VAL A 368 1.88 -4.33 29.01
C VAL A 368 2.99 -4.36 27.96
N PRO A 369 3.21 -5.46 27.21
CA PRO A 369 4.25 -5.50 26.19
C PRO A 369 4.06 -4.42 25.12
N ALA A 370 5.16 -3.79 24.69
CA ALA A 370 5.14 -2.87 23.55
C ALA A 370 5.25 -3.64 22.24
N ALA A 371 4.43 -3.28 21.25
CA ALA A 371 4.65 -3.62 19.86
C ALA A 371 5.90 -2.89 19.33
N PRO A 372 6.46 -3.32 18.20
CA PRO A 372 7.62 -2.67 17.58
C PRO A 372 7.40 -1.19 17.25
N ASP A 373 6.14 -0.77 17.04
CA ASP A 373 5.74 0.62 16.80
C ASP A 373 5.58 1.46 18.10
N GLY A 374 5.80 0.84 19.27
CA GLY A 374 5.65 1.48 20.57
C GLY A 374 4.21 1.57 21.07
N SER A 375 3.26 0.87 20.44
CA SER A 375 1.88 0.75 20.96
C SER A 375 1.75 -0.41 21.97
N PRO A 376 0.84 -0.34 22.95
CA PRO A 376 0.60 -1.45 23.88
C PRO A 376 -0.12 -2.62 23.19
N LEU A 377 0.41 -3.83 23.35
CA LEU A 377 -0.20 -5.07 22.87
C LEU A 377 -1.26 -5.57 23.85
N TYR A 378 -2.51 -5.18 23.62
CA TYR A 378 -3.67 -5.79 24.27
C TYR A 378 -3.96 -7.14 23.57
N ARG A 379 -3.53 -8.25 24.17
CA ARG A 379 -3.83 -9.60 23.70
C ARG A 379 -4.95 -10.24 24.50
#